data_AF-A0A494WI08-F1
#
_entry.id   AF-A0A494WI08-F1
#
_cell.length_a   1.000
_cell.length_b   1.000
_cell.length_c   1.000
_cell.angle_alpha   90.00
_cell.angle_beta   90.00
_cell.angle_gamma   90.00
#
_symmetry.space_group_name_H-M   'P 1'
#
loop_
_entity.id
_entity.type
_entity.pdbx_description
1 polymer ?
#
loop_
_entity_poly.entity_id
_entity_poly.type
_entity_poly.pdbx_seq_one_letter_code
_entity_poly.pdbx_strand_id
1 'polypeptide(L)' 'MNGEKEKIIIKLKENGCRITKQRKMILDIILENRCSSCKEIYVQASKLDHSIGMATVYRLVKELEKIGVLSRQIVYK' A
#
# COMPACT_ATOMS: atom_id res chain seq x y z
N MET A 1 14.97 -8.05 -1.37
CA MET A 1 13.68 -8.77 -1.23
C MET A 1 12.78 -8.55 -2.45
N ASN A 2 13.22 -8.90 -3.67
CA ASN A 2 12.41 -8.64 -4.87
C ASN A 2 11.27 -9.66 -5.08
N GLY A 3 11.41 -10.87 -4.55
CA GLY A 3 10.43 -11.95 -4.74
C GLY A 3 9.10 -11.74 -4.02
N GLU A 4 9.09 -11.10 -2.85
CA GLU A 4 7.85 -10.89 -2.08
C GLU A 4 6.98 -9.79 -2.69
N LYS A 5 7.60 -8.67 -3.08
CA LYS A 5 6.91 -7.59 -3.80
C LYS A 5 6.25 -8.10 -5.08
N GLU A 6 6.94 -8.92 -5.87
CA GLU A 6 6.39 -9.45 -7.12
C GLU A 6 5.19 -10.37 -6.85
N LYS A 7 5.26 -11.23 -5.82
CA LYS A 7 4.12 -12.07 -5.40
C LYS A 7 2.90 -11.22 -5.01
N ILE A 8 3.10 -10.12 -4.29
CA ILE A 8 2.01 -9.20 -3.92
C ILE A 8 1.42 -8.53 -5.16
N ILE A 9 2.27 -8.08 -6.09
CA ILE A 9 1.84 -7.48 -7.36
C ILE A 9 1.01 -8.46 -8.20
N ILE A 10 1.43 -9.72 -8.28
CA ILE A 10 0.68 -10.78 -8.98
C ILE A 10 -0.70 -10.95 -8.35
N LYS A 11 -0.78 -11.15 -7.03
CA LYS A 11 -2.06 -11.28 -6.31
C LYS A 11 -2.99 -10.08 -6.51
N LEU A 12 -2.45 -8.86 -6.47
CA LEU A 12 -3.22 -7.65 -6.72
C LEU A 12 -3.77 -7.63 -8.16
N LYS A 13 -2.98 -8.02 -9.16
CA LYS A 13 -3.45 -8.11 -10.56
C LYS A 13 -4.54 -9.16 -10.73
N GLU A 14 -4.38 -10.34 -10.12
CA GLU A 14 -5.39 -11.41 -10.11
C GLU A 14 -6.72 -10.96 -9.50
N ASN A 15 -6.66 -10.02 -8.54
CA ASN A 15 -7.83 -9.39 -7.93
C ASN A 15 -8.35 -8.15 -8.69
N GLY A 16 -7.92 -7.93 -9.93
CA GLY A 16 -8.37 -6.82 -10.78
C GLY A 16 -7.80 -5.45 -10.40
N CYS A 17 -6.83 -5.38 -9.47
CA CYS A 17 -6.20 -4.13 -9.10
C CYS A 17 -5.15 -3.72 -10.14
N ARG A 18 -5.42 -2.65 -10.90
CA ARG A 18 -4.44 -2.05 -11.82
C ARG A 18 -3.22 -1.53 -11.07
N ILE A 19 -2.02 -1.99 -11.43
CA ILE A 19 -0.77 -1.58 -10.78
C ILE A 19 -0.14 -0.38 -11.52
N THR A 20 -0.52 0.83 -11.10
CA THR A 20 0.05 2.09 -11.61
C THR A 20 1.40 2.40 -10.95
N LYS A 21 2.16 3.37 -11.50
CA LYS A 21 3.43 3.84 -10.90
C LYS A 21 3.26 4.28 -9.44
N GLN A 22 2.21 5.05 -9.14
CA GLN A 22 1.87 5.47 -7.78
C GLN A 22 1.60 4.30 -6.84
N ARG A 23 0.84 3.28 -7.30
CA ARG A 23 0.56 2.09 -6.47
C ARG A 23 1.82 1.27 -6.20
N LYS A 24 2.75 1.18 -7.16
CA LYS A 24 4.06 0.55 -6.92
C LYS A 24 4.86 1.31 -5.87
N MET A 25 4.92 2.64 -5.98
CA MET A 25 5.62 3.49 -5.01
C MET A 25 5.04 3.36 -3.59
N ILE A 26 3.71 3.40 -3.44
CA ILE A 26 3.07 3.21 -2.13
C ILE A 26 3.36 1.81 -1.59
N LEU A 27 3.34 0.77 -2.43
CA LEU A 27 3.72 -0.58 -2.02
C LEU A 27 5.19 -0.65 -1.56
N ASP A 28 6.09 0.03 -2.25
CA ASP A 28 7.51 0.12 -1.85
C ASP A 28 7.65 0.76 -0.47
N ILE A 29 6.97 1.89 -0.24
CA ILE A 29 6.93 2.56 1.07
C ILE A 29 6.46 1.59 2.16
N ILE A 30 5.38 0.83 1.93
CA ILE A 30 4.81 -0.12 2.89
C ILE A 30 5.79 -1.27 3.19
N LEU A 31 6.53 -1.75 2.20
CA LEU A 31 7.44 -2.90 2.36
C LEU A 31 8.80 -2.48 2.96
N GLU A 32 9.25 -1.26 2.68
CA GLU A 32 10.54 -0.75 3.17
C GLU A 32 10.44 -0.12 4.56
N ASN A 33 9.29 0.50 4.88
CA ASN A 33 9.10 1.20 6.14
C ASN A 33 8.18 0.41 7.07
N ARG A 34 8.48 0.45 8.37
CA ARG A 34 7.53 0.01 9.40
C ARG A 34 6.45 1.07 9.62
N CYS A 35 5.64 1.35 8.59
CA CYS A 35 4.50 2.25 8.73
C CYS A 35 3.41 1.58 9.58
N SER A 36 2.94 2.29 10.60
CA SER A 36 1.90 1.84 11.52
C SER A 36 0.50 2.31 11.12
N SER A 37 0.41 3.27 10.18
CA SER A 37 -0.87 3.87 9.78
C SER A 37 -0.90 4.36 8.34
N CYS A 38 -2.11 4.50 7.78
CA CYS A 38 -2.32 5.13 6.47
C CYS A 38 -1.82 6.58 6.40
N LYS A 39 -1.81 7.29 7.53
CA LYS A 39 -1.31 8.67 7.61
C LYS A 39 0.20 8.73 7.39
N GLU A 40 0.95 7.81 7.99
CA GLU A 40 2.40 7.72 7.78
C GLU A 40 2.75 7.37 6.33
N ILE A 41 2.05 6.39 5.76
CA ILE A 41 2.22 6.01 4.35
C ILE A 41 1.99 7.22 3.44
N TYR A 42 0.92 7.99 3.69
CA TYR A 42 0.63 9.21 2.93
C TYR A 42 1.71 10.28 3.09
N VAL A 43 2.16 10.58 4.31
CA VAL A 43 3.19 11.61 4.56
C VAL A 43 4.49 11.26 3.84
N GLN A 44 4.85 9.98 3.73
CA GLN A 44 6.01 9.56 2.95
C GLN A 44 5.75 9.62 1.44
N ALA A 45 4.60 9.12 0.99
CA ALA A 45 4.24 9.09 -0.42
C ALA A 45 4.12 10.49 -1.02
N SER A 46 3.51 11.44 -0.30
CA SER A 46 3.31 12.81 -0.77
C SER A 46 4.61 13.61 -0.87
N LYS A 47 5.65 13.25 -0.10
CA LYS A 47 7.00 13.82 -0.24
C LYS A 47 7.68 13.39 -1.55
N LEU A 48 7.36 12.19 -2.05
CA LEU A 48 7.91 11.65 -3.29
C LEU A 48 7.08 12.04 -4.51
N ASP A 49 5.74 12.06 -4.36
CA ASP A 49 4.78 12.45 -5.39
C ASP A 49 3.61 13.22 -4.75
N HIS A 50 3.63 14.54 -4.90
CA HIS A 50 2.62 15.46 -4.36
C HIS A 50 1.21 15.25 -4.95
N SER A 51 1.07 14.50 -6.05
CA SER A 51 -0.25 14.16 -6.62
C SER A 51 -0.93 13.00 -5.90
N ILE A 52 -0.23 12.29 -5.01
CA ILE A 52 -0.81 11.22 -4.21
C ILE A 52 -1.67 11.82 -3.11
N GLY A 53 -2.98 11.61 -3.20
CA GLY A 53 -3.92 11.91 -2.12
C GLY A 53 -4.13 10.74 -1.14
N MET A 54 -4.60 11.06 0.06
CA MET A 54 -5.01 10.07 1.09
C MET A 54 -5.92 8.95 0.54
N ALA A 55 -6.86 9.30 -0.34
CA ALA A 55 -7.79 8.33 -0.93
C ALA A 55 -7.08 7.26 -1.79
N THR A 56 -5.94 7.60 -2.40
CA THR A 56 -5.14 6.64 -3.16
C THR A 56 -4.43 5.64 -2.24
N VAL A 57 -3.92 6.12 -1.10
CA VAL A 57 -3.34 5.26 -0.05
C VAL A 57 -4.40 4.31 0.50
N TYR A 58 -5.56 4.83 0.94
CA TYR A 58 -6.64 4.00 1.47
C TYR A 58 -7.13 2.94 0.49
N ARG A 59 -7.29 3.29 -0.79
CA ARG A 59 -7.71 2.31 -1.80
C ARG A 59 -6.68 1.19 -1.94
N LEU A 60 -5.39 1.50 -1.99
CA LEU A 60 -4.37 0.45 -2.09
C LEU A 60 -4.31 -0.41 -0.83
N VAL A 61 -4.34 0.20 0.35
CA VAL A 61 -4.38 -0.54 1.63
C VAL A 61 -5.57 -1.47 1.69
N LYS A 62 -6.76 -1.01 1.24
CA LYS A 62 -7.96 -1.86 1.16
C LYS A 62 -7.79 -3.03 0.21
N GLU A 63 -7.15 -2.84 -0.95
CA GLU A 63 -6.86 -3.96 -1.85
C GLU A 63 -5.85 -4.94 -1.24
N LEU A 64 -4.84 -4.46 -0.52
CA LEU A 64 -3.88 -5.30 0.20
C LEU A 64 -4.54 -6.08 1.36
N GLU A 65 -5.48 -5.46 2.09
CA GLU A 65 -6.30 -6.11 3.11
C GLU A 65 -7.15 -7.25 2.49
N LYS A 66 -7.81 -6.99 1.36
CA LYS A 66 -8.63 -8.00 0.67
C LYS A 66 -7.85 -9.24 0.25
N ILE A 67 -6.60 -9.07 -0.20
CA ILE A 67 -5.73 -10.19 -0.60
C ILE A 67 -4.94 -10.81 0.57
N GLY A 68 -5.23 -10.38 1.81
CA GLY A 68 -4.64 -10.91 3.04
C GLY A 68 -3.19 -10.53 3.27
N VAL A 69 -2.68 -9.49 2.60
CA VAL A 69 -1.30 -9.00 2.77
C VAL A 69 -1.20 -8.09 4.00
N LEU A 70 -2.25 -7.33 4.29
CA LEU A 70 -2.36 -6.48 5.48
C LEU A 70 -3.54 -6.91 6.33
N SER A 71 -3.43 -6.74 7.64
CA SER A 71 -4.55 -6.83 8.57
C SER A 71 -4.72 -5.51 9.30
N ARG A 72 -5.97 -5.07 9.45
CA ARG A 72 -6.29 -3.90 10.26
C ARG A 72 -6.51 -4.32 11.70
N GLN A 73 -5.84 -3.66 12.62
CA GLN A 73 -6.15 -3.74 14.05
C GLN A 73 -6.79 -2.44 14.49
N ILE A 74 -7.98 -2.53 15.08
CA ILE A 74 -8.60 -1.40 15.79
C ILE A 74 -8.01 -1.41 17.19
N VAL A 75 -7.27 -0.37 17.54
CA VAL A 75 -6.75 -0.18 18.89
C VAL A 75 -7.73 0.71 19.63
N TYR A 76 -8.66 0.09 20.35
CA TYR A 76 -9.49 0.76 21.36
C TYR A 76 -8.93 0.35 22.73
N LYS A 77 -8.60 1.32 23.58
CA LYS A 77 -8.21 1.10 24.97
C LYS A 77 -9.30 1.64 25.88
#